data_AF-A0A4Q3TMS2-F1
#
_entry.id   AF-A0A4Q3TMS2-F1
#
_cell.length_a   1.000
_cell.length_b   1.000
_cell.length_c   1.000
_cell.angle_alpha   90.00
_cell.angle_beta   90.00
_cell.angle_gamma   90.00
#
_symmetry.space_group_name_H-M   'P 1'
#
loop_
_entity.id
_entity.type
_entity.pdbx_description
1 polymer ?
#
loop_
_entity_poly.entity_id
_entity_poly.type
_entity_poly.pdbx_seq_one_letter_code
_entity_poly.pdbx_strand_id
1 'polypeptide(L)'
;MIMRFEEHLEISAGRFPDRAAIVSGGVRTSYASLHGDSERFASALHGKAALANGERCVVFLENRMETAVAIFGTLRAGGVFSVINPTTKADKLAYVLGNCDASVLVTQSSLLATALAAAAECDCVRKIVVVEDGETGETSPRTIGYAEFIGSEPPAANRLAPQGIDIDLAMLVYTSGSTGNPKGVMMTHKNIEHAATSITTYLQSQEDDVVLSVLPLAFDYGLYQLLMCVKMGATLVLEKSFAFPQKILPLLVSEKVTGFPLVPTMAALIVQIKNFNPEWAKGVRYLTNTAAALPPAHILKLQDMFPQARIYSMYGMTES
;
A
#
# COMPACT_ATOMS: atom_id res chain seq x y z
N MET A 1 19.48 17.09 2.79
CA MET A 1 19.85 15.67 2.86
C MET A 1 19.06 14.98 1.76
N ILE A 2 19.74 14.25 0.87
CA ILE A 2 19.07 13.37 -0.11
C ILE A 2 18.40 12.29 0.73
N MET A 3 17.07 12.21 0.70
CA MET A 3 16.29 11.31 1.55
C MET A 3 15.53 10.34 0.67
N ARG A 4 15.82 9.04 0.79
CA ARG A 4 15.01 8.00 0.16
C ARG A 4 13.75 7.77 0.98
N PHE A 5 12.63 7.47 0.31
CA PHE A 5 11.32 7.48 0.95
C PHE A 5 11.17 6.51 2.13
N GLU A 6 11.84 5.36 2.12
CA GLU A 6 11.83 4.37 3.20
C GLU A 6 12.43 4.89 4.51
N GLU A 7 13.27 5.93 4.49
CA GLU A 7 13.84 6.55 5.70
C GLU A 7 12.75 7.12 6.61
N HIS A 8 11.59 7.51 6.05
CA HIS A 8 10.44 7.94 6.86
C HIS A 8 9.92 6.84 7.79
N LEU A 9 10.02 5.57 7.39
CA LEU A 9 9.61 4.47 8.25
C LEU A 9 10.56 4.33 9.46
N GLU A 10 11.87 4.44 9.23
CA GLU A 10 12.89 4.42 10.28
C GLU A 10 12.70 5.60 11.25
N ILE A 11 12.48 6.81 10.73
CA ILE A 11 12.21 8.02 11.52
C ILE A 11 10.95 7.85 12.36
N SER A 12 9.84 7.40 11.76
CA SER A 12 8.57 7.21 12.46
C SER A 12 8.65 6.07 13.49
N ALA A 13 9.40 5.00 13.23
CA ALA A 13 9.68 3.96 14.22
C ALA A 13 10.52 4.45 15.40
N GLY A 14 11.47 5.37 15.16
CA GLY A 14 12.23 6.01 16.23
C GLY A 14 11.39 6.98 17.07
N ARG A 15 10.48 7.74 16.45
CA ARG A 15 9.63 8.73 17.14
C ARG A 15 8.41 8.10 17.85
N PHE A 16 7.80 7.10 17.25
CA PHE A 16 6.52 6.52 17.67
C PHE A 16 6.52 4.98 17.69
N PRO A 17 7.49 4.33 18.36
CA PRO A 17 7.71 2.88 18.24
C PRO A 17 6.48 2.02 18.56
N ASP A 18 5.71 2.41 19.58
CA ASP A 18 4.54 1.66 20.06
C ASP A 18 3.21 2.10 19.42
N ARG A 19 3.21 3.19 18.64
CA ARG A 19 2.01 3.65 17.94
C ARG A 19 1.67 2.67 16.82
N ALA A 20 0.39 2.37 16.63
CA ALA A 20 -0.06 1.57 15.50
C ALA A 20 0.27 2.30 14.19
N ALA A 21 1.10 1.68 13.35
CA ALA A 21 1.31 2.13 11.97
C ALA A 21 0.14 1.68 11.09
N ILE A 22 -0.25 0.42 11.22
CA ILE A 22 -1.30 -0.20 10.43
C ILE A 22 -2.24 -0.99 11.34
N VAL A 23 -3.55 -0.85 11.12
CA VAL A 23 -4.58 -1.71 11.67
C VAL A 23 -5.24 -2.44 10.50
N SER A 24 -5.16 -3.77 10.45
CA SER A 24 -5.76 -4.55 9.36
C SER A 24 -6.29 -5.88 9.88
N GLY A 25 -7.52 -6.25 9.51
CA GLY A 25 -8.16 -7.48 9.99
C GLY A 25 -8.29 -7.57 11.52
N GLY A 26 -8.39 -6.42 12.20
CA GLY A 26 -8.41 -6.32 13.67
C GLY A 26 -7.05 -6.44 14.36
N VAL A 27 -5.97 -6.69 13.62
CA VAL A 27 -4.60 -6.74 14.15
C VAL A 27 -3.99 -5.35 14.09
N ARG A 28 -3.35 -4.92 15.17
CA ARG A 28 -2.60 -3.66 15.25
C ARG A 28 -1.10 -3.95 15.16
N THR A 29 -0.46 -3.40 14.14
CA THR A 29 0.99 -3.48 13.96
C THR A 29 1.61 -2.13 14.29
N SER A 30 2.55 -2.11 15.23
CA SER A 30 3.24 -0.87 15.61
C SER A 30 4.26 -0.44 14.56
N TYR A 31 4.73 0.81 14.62
CA TYR A 31 5.82 1.27 13.78
C TYR A 31 7.12 0.47 14.00
N ALA A 32 7.44 0.12 15.25
CA ALA A 32 8.61 -0.72 15.54
C ALA A 32 8.51 -2.10 14.87
N SER A 33 7.33 -2.74 14.91
CA SER A 33 7.11 -4.02 14.24
C SER A 33 7.14 -3.87 12.72
N LEU A 34 6.47 -2.87 12.14
CA LEU A 34 6.49 -2.66 10.69
C LEU A 34 7.91 -2.43 10.17
N HIS A 35 8.69 -1.57 10.84
CA HIS A 35 10.09 -1.33 10.49
C HIS A 35 10.94 -2.59 10.63
N GLY A 36 10.83 -3.31 11.75
CA GLY A 36 11.58 -4.56 11.96
C GLY A 36 11.25 -5.63 10.91
N ASP A 37 9.98 -5.76 10.52
CA ASP A 37 9.53 -6.73 9.53
C ASP A 37 10.00 -6.33 8.12
N SER A 38 10.02 -5.02 7.81
CA SER A 38 10.61 -4.49 6.57
C SER A 38 12.12 -4.71 6.48
N GLU A 39 12.87 -4.53 7.59
CA GLU A 39 14.30 -4.85 7.63
C GLU A 39 14.57 -6.34 7.36
N ARG A 40 13.76 -7.23 7.95
CA ARG A 40 13.85 -8.68 7.72
C ARG A 40 13.52 -9.04 6.28
N PHE A 41 12.47 -8.44 5.72
CA PHE A 41 12.11 -8.63 4.33
C PHE A 41 13.23 -8.15 3.38
N ALA A 42 13.83 -6.99 3.65
CA ALA A 42 14.95 -6.47 2.86
C ALA A 42 16.18 -7.39 2.88
N SER A 43 16.52 -7.92 4.05
CA SER A 43 17.60 -8.90 4.20
C SER A 43 17.30 -10.21 3.48
N ALA A 44 16.04 -10.66 3.49
CA ALA A 44 15.61 -11.86 2.78
C ALA A 44 15.65 -11.69 1.26
N LEU A 45 15.27 -10.51 0.74
CA LEU A 45 15.40 -10.19 -0.69
C LEU A 45 16.85 -10.35 -1.16
N HIS A 46 17.83 -9.87 -0.38
CA HIS A 46 19.25 -10.06 -0.71
C HIS A 46 19.70 -11.52 -0.54
N GLY A 47 19.47 -12.12 0.64
CA GLY A 47 20.06 -13.41 0.99
C GLY A 47 19.38 -14.62 0.35
N LYS A 48 18.07 -14.54 0.07
CA LYS A 48 17.25 -15.68 -0.40
C LYS A 48 16.70 -15.50 -1.81
N ALA A 49 16.50 -14.27 -2.26
CA ALA A 49 16.05 -13.97 -3.62
C ALA A 49 17.16 -13.42 -4.54
N ALA A 50 18.32 -13.08 -3.97
CA ALA A 50 19.42 -12.43 -4.69
C ALA A 50 18.94 -11.19 -5.48
N LEU A 51 18.11 -10.36 -4.84
CA LEU A 51 17.67 -9.09 -5.42
C LEU A 51 18.84 -8.12 -5.46
N ALA A 52 19.12 -7.56 -6.63
CA ALA A 52 20.11 -6.51 -6.84
C ALA A 52 19.46 -5.11 -6.82
N ASN A 53 20.28 -4.08 -6.63
CA ASN A 53 19.80 -2.69 -6.63
C ASN A 53 19.07 -2.34 -7.95
N GLY A 54 17.89 -1.74 -7.84
CA GLY A 54 17.04 -1.37 -8.97
C GLY A 54 16.21 -2.51 -9.58
N GLU A 55 16.36 -3.76 -9.12
CA GLU A 55 15.49 -4.86 -9.55
C GLU A 55 14.08 -4.74 -8.97
N ARG A 56 13.10 -5.36 -9.66
CA ARG A 56 11.68 -5.18 -9.36
C ARG A 56 11.16 -6.30 -8.46
N CYS A 57 10.50 -5.91 -7.38
CA CYS A 57 9.66 -6.77 -6.58
C CYS A 57 8.19 -6.44 -6.85
N VAL A 58 7.46 -7.37 -7.46
CA VAL A 58 6.03 -7.23 -7.71
C VAL A 58 5.24 -7.79 -6.53
N VAL A 59 4.30 -7.02 -6.01
CA VAL A 59 3.46 -7.35 -4.86
C VAL A 59 2.03 -7.60 -5.36
N PHE A 60 1.63 -8.85 -5.42
CA PHE A 60 0.31 -9.33 -5.85
C PHE A 60 -0.46 -9.84 -4.63
N LEU A 61 -0.84 -8.90 -3.76
CA LEU A 61 -1.51 -9.15 -2.49
C LEU A 61 -2.78 -8.30 -2.37
N GLU A 62 -3.71 -8.73 -1.52
CA GLU A 62 -4.78 -7.85 -1.05
C GLU A 62 -4.23 -6.74 -0.13
N ASN A 63 -5.09 -5.82 0.28
CA ASN A 63 -4.78 -4.85 1.33
C ASN A 63 -4.55 -5.60 2.66
N ARG A 64 -3.29 -5.67 3.09
CA ARG A 64 -2.83 -6.33 4.31
C ARG A 64 -1.49 -5.76 4.79
N MET A 65 -1.08 -6.12 6.00
CA MET A 65 0.16 -5.65 6.61
C MET A 65 1.39 -6.06 5.79
N GLU A 66 1.41 -7.28 5.27
CA GLU A 66 2.52 -7.84 4.50
C GLU A 66 2.71 -7.10 3.16
N THR A 67 1.67 -6.46 2.62
CA THR A 67 1.79 -5.57 1.46
C THR A 67 2.63 -4.36 1.81
N ALA A 68 2.43 -3.75 2.98
CA ALA A 68 3.27 -2.66 3.46
C ALA A 68 4.71 -3.12 3.76
N VAL A 69 4.87 -4.28 4.40
CA VAL A 69 6.21 -4.87 4.64
C VAL A 69 6.96 -5.07 3.33
N ALA A 70 6.31 -5.64 2.31
CA ALA A 70 6.92 -5.88 1.01
C ALA A 70 7.30 -4.57 0.31
N ILE A 71 6.46 -3.52 0.39
CA ILE A 71 6.77 -2.18 -0.15
C ILE A 71 8.04 -1.61 0.49
N PHE A 72 8.04 -1.43 1.81
CA PHE A 72 9.15 -0.78 2.50
C PHE A 72 10.41 -1.65 2.54
N GLY A 73 10.25 -2.98 2.65
CA GLY A 73 11.36 -3.92 2.58
C GLY A 73 12.01 -3.96 1.20
N THR A 74 11.24 -3.81 0.13
CA THR A 74 11.79 -3.68 -1.24
C THR A 74 12.59 -2.40 -1.39
N LEU A 75 12.03 -1.26 -0.98
CA LEU A 75 12.73 0.02 -1.04
C LEU A 75 14.03 0.00 -0.21
N ARG A 76 13.95 -0.58 0.99
CA ARG A 76 15.11 -0.76 1.89
C ARG A 76 16.16 -1.69 1.31
N ALA A 77 15.77 -2.65 0.48
CA ALA A 77 16.69 -3.50 -0.27
C ALA A 77 17.29 -2.80 -1.52
N GLY A 78 16.99 -1.52 -1.77
CA GLY A 78 17.39 -0.83 -3.00
C GLY A 78 16.57 -1.24 -4.23
N GLY A 79 15.51 -2.03 -4.04
CA GLY A 79 14.64 -2.49 -5.11
C GLY A 79 13.55 -1.48 -5.47
N VAL A 80 12.86 -1.78 -6.57
CA VAL A 80 11.70 -1.04 -7.07
C VAL A 80 10.45 -1.88 -6.82
N PHE A 81 9.45 -1.35 -6.12
CA PHE A 81 8.21 -2.11 -5.89
C PHE A 81 7.12 -1.77 -6.94
N SER A 82 6.21 -2.72 -7.15
CA SER A 82 4.99 -2.50 -7.92
C SER A 82 3.86 -3.29 -7.29
N VAL A 83 2.77 -2.63 -6.88
CA VAL A 83 1.60 -3.31 -6.31
C VAL A 83 0.59 -3.57 -7.41
N ILE A 84 0.20 -4.82 -7.59
CA ILE A 84 -0.73 -5.25 -8.64
C ILE A 84 -2.05 -5.65 -8.02
N ASN A 85 -3.15 -5.21 -8.63
CA ASN A 85 -4.50 -5.47 -8.13
C ASN A 85 -4.74 -6.98 -8.05
N PRO A 86 -5.15 -7.54 -6.89
CA PRO A 86 -5.33 -8.99 -6.70
C PRO A 86 -6.38 -9.62 -7.64
N THR A 87 -7.21 -8.83 -8.32
CA THR A 87 -8.16 -9.32 -9.34
C THR A 87 -7.54 -9.44 -10.74
N THR A 88 -6.24 -9.18 -10.89
CA THR A 88 -5.53 -9.27 -12.17
C THR A 88 -5.40 -10.73 -12.61
N LYS A 89 -5.74 -11.00 -13.88
CA LYS A 89 -5.65 -12.35 -14.47
C LYS A 89 -4.21 -12.72 -14.80
N ALA A 90 -3.94 -14.02 -14.91
CA ALA A 90 -2.60 -14.56 -15.12
C ALA A 90 -1.89 -13.98 -16.36
N ASP A 91 -2.57 -13.85 -17.49
CA ASP A 91 -2.03 -13.29 -18.73
C ASP A 91 -1.58 -11.82 -18.57
N LYS A 92 -2.38 -11.02 -17.87
CA LYS A 92 -2.06 -9.62 -17.60
C LYS A 92 -0.99 -9.47 -16.52
N LEU A 93 -0.96 -10.36 -15.54
CA LEU A 93 0.12 -10.42 -14.56
C LEU A 93 1.45 -10.83 -15.23
N ALA A 94 1.45 -11.85 -16.09
CA ALA A 94 2.62 -12.26 -16.87
C ALA A 94 3.18 -11.11 -17.71
N TYR A 95 2.30 -10.38 -18.39
CA TYR A 95 2.69 -9.18 -19.12
C TYR A 95 3.41 -8.16 -18.21
N VAL A 96 2.85 -7.86 -17.04
CA VAL A 96 3.47 -6.91 -16.09
C VAL A 96 4.83 -7.43 -15.61
N LEU A 97 4.91 -8.69 -15.20
CA LEU A 97 6.15 -9.33 -14.72
C LEU A 97 7.25 -9.27 -15.78
N GLY A 98 6.94 -9.62 -17.02
CA GLY A 98 7.89 -9.53 -18.13
C GLY A 98 8.22 -8.08 -18.52
N ASN A 99 7.24 -7.18 -18.50
CA ASN A 99 7.44 -5.79 -18.92
C ASN A 99 8.35 -5.01 -17.98
N CYS A 100 8.22 -5.22 -16.66
CA CYS A 100 9.14 -4.63 -15.69
C CYS A 100 10.31 -5.54 -15.33
N ASP A 101 10.47 -6.70 -15.99
CA ASP A 101 11.53 -7.66 -15.69
C ASP A 101 11.63 -7.93 -14.16
N ALA A 102 10.52 -8.42 -13.60
CA ALA A 102 10.34 -8.64 -12.17
C ALA A 102 11.15 -9.84 -11.68
N SER A 103 11.99 -9.62 -10.67
CA SER A 103 12.84 -10.65 -10.09
C SER A 103 12.15 -11.45 -8.99
N VAL A 104 11.25 -10.78 -8.26
CA VAL A 104 10.53 -11.35 -7.12
C VAL A 104 9.04 -11.06 -7.26
N LEU A 105 8.21 -12.07 -6.99
CA LEU A 105 6.77 -11.96 -6.90
C LEU A 105 6.32 -12.33 -5.48
N VAL A 106 5.64 -11.41 -4.79
CA VAL A 106 4.98 -11.70 -3.51
C VAL A 106 3.50 -11.95 -3.79
N THR A 107 2.96 -13.05 -3.30
CA THR A 107 1.55 -13.43 -3.48
C THR A 107 1.00 -14.03 -2.18
N GLN A 108 -0.30 -14.32 -2.13
CA GLN A 108 -0.95 -15.02 -1.03
C GLN A 108 -1.53 -16.34 -1.52
N SER A 109 -1.77 -17.30 -0.63
CA SER A 109 -2.21 -18.65 -1.04
C SER A 109 -3.49 -18.65 -1.87
N SER A 110 -4.45 -17.75 -1.63
CA SER A 110 -5.66 -17.62 -2.48
C SER A 110 -5.41 -17.12 -3.91
N LEU A 111 -4.25 -16.52 -4.16
CA LEU A 111 -3.82 -15.99 -5.47
C LEU A 111 -2.71 -16.83 -6.10
N LEU A 112 -2.25 -17.90 -5.44
CA LEU A 112 -1.07 -18.66 -5.82
C LEU A 112 -1.19 -19.28 -7.21
N ALA A 113 -2.33 -19.89 -7.55
CA ALA A 113 -2.53 -20.48 -8.87
C ALA A 113 -2.37 -19.45 -10.01
N THR A 114 -2.88 -18.24 -9.82
CA THR A 114 -2.72 -17.14 -10.80
C THR A 114 -1.28 -16.67 -10.89
N ALA A 115 -0.60 -16.54 -9.74
CA ALA A 115 0.80 -16.15 -9.67
C ALA A 115 1.73 -17.19 -10.32
N LEU A 116 1.50 -18.48 -10.10
CA LEU A 116 2.27 -19.57 -10.69
C LEU A 116 2.08 -19.63 -12.20
N ALA A 117 0.83 -19.50 -12.69
CA ALA A 117 0.54 -19.46 -14.12
C ALA A 117 1.27 -18.29 -14.79
N ALA A 118 1.21 -17.09 -14.20
CA ALA A 118 1.89 -15.92 -14.73
C ALA A 118 3.43 -16.04 -14.71
N ALA A 119 4.00 -16.53 -13.60
CA ALA A 119 5.44 -16.70 -13.45
C ALA A 119 6.00 -17.84 -14.31
N ALA A 120 5.18 -18.79 -14.75
CA ALA A 120 5.59 -19.83 -15.69
C ALA A 120 5.91 -19.28 -17.09
N GLU A 121 5.35 -18.13 -17.45
CA GLU A 121 5.62 -17.43 -18.71
C GLU A 121 6.78 -16.42 -18.61
N CYS A 122 7.42 -16.31 -17.43
CA CYS A 122 8.41 -15.28 -17.13
C CYS A 122 9.67 -15.89 -16.48
N ASP A 123 10.76 -15.95 -17.24
CA ASP A 123 12.07 -16.42 -16.74
C ASP A 123 12.74 -15.44 -15.76
N CYS A 124 12.33 -14.16 -15.80
CA CYS A 124 12.84 -13.11 -14.92
C CYS A 124 12.50 -13.36 -13.44
N VAL A 125 11.37 -14.03 -13.15
CA VAL A 125 10.92 -14.30 -11.78
C VAL A 125 11.73 -15.44 -11.17
N ARG A 126 12.64 -15.09 -10.26
CA ARG A 126 13.52 -16.03 -9.55
C ARG A 126 12.92 -16.57 -8.26
N LYS A 127 12.07 -15.79 -7.59
CA LYS A 127 11.48 -16.14 -6.30
C LYS A 127 10.02 -15.73 -6.22
N ILE A 128 9.19 -16.62 -5.69
CA ILE A 128 7.78 -16.39 -5.39
C ILE A 128 7.60 -16.54 -3.88
N VAL A 129 7.25 -15.47 -3.19
CA VAL A 129 7.01 -15.47 -1.75
C VAL A 129 5.51 -15.60 -1.50
N VAL A 130 5.09 -16.60 -0.74
CA VAL A 130 3.67 -16.89 -0.49
C VAL A 130 3.30 -16.51 0.94
N VAL A 131 2.39 -15.56 1.10
CA VAL A 131 1.80 -15.17 2.38
C VAL A 131 0.67 -16.12 2.73
N GLU A 132 0.56 -16.46 4.02
CA GLU A 132 -0.32 -17.50 4.57
C GLU A 132 0.05 -18.89 4.02
N ASP A 133 0.99 -19.54 4.71
CA ASP A 133 1.48 -20.89 4.43
C ASP A 133 0.40 -21.93 4.78
N GLY A 134 -0.69 -21.96 4.02
CA GLY A 134 -1.56 -23.12 3.97
C GLY A 134 -0.84 -24.28 3.28
N GLU A 135 -1.26 -25.52 3.53
CA GLU A 135 -0.86 -26.67 2.71
C GLU A 135 -1.40 -26.50 1.29
N THR A 136 -0.74 -25.69 0.48
CA THR A 136 -1.03 -25.55 -0.94
C THR A 136 -0.37 -26.74 -1.64
N GLY A 137 -1.17 -27.64 -2.21
CA GLY A 137 -0.66 -28.79 -2.99
C GLY A 137 0.12 -28.38 -4.26
N GLU A 138 0.06 -27.11 -4.65
CA GLU A 138 0.85 -26.52 -5.73
C GLU A 138 2.17 -25.98 -5.19
N THR A 139 3.28 -26.61 -5.56
CA THR A 139 4.63 -26.18 -5.18
C THR A 139 5.50 -25.97 -6.42
N SER A 140 6.35 -24.96 -6.37
CA SER A 140 7.39 -24.70 -7.38
C SER A 140 8.74 -24.65 -6.67
N PRO A 141 9.86 -25.05 -7.29
CA PRO A 141 11.19 -24.80 -6.70
C PRO A 141 11.47 -23.31 -6.47
N ARG A 142 10.70 -22.42 -7.11
CA ARG A 142 10.78 -20.97 -6.93
C ARG A 142 9.95 -20.45 -5.75
N THR A 143 9.06 -21.25 -5.15
CA THR A 143 8.21 -20.79 -4.05
C THR A 143 8.88 -20.91 -2.69
N ILE A 144 8.63 -19.95 -1.81
CA ILE A 144 9.03 -19.97 -0.39
C ILE A 144 7.90 -19.35 0.45
N GLY A 145 7.63 -19.94 1.61
CA GLY A 145 6.63 -19.42 2.54
C GLY A 145 7.07 -18.11 3.19
N TYR A 146 6.14 -17.21 3.51
CA TYR A 146 6.46 -15.87 3.99
C TYR A 146 7.23 -15.91 5.33
N ALA A 147 6.80 -16.78 6.26
CA ALA A 147 7.47 -16.92 7.55
C ALA A 147 8.90 -17.42 7.40
N GLU A 148 9.11 -18.40 6.51
CA GLU A 148 10.44 -18.88 6.16
C GLU A 148 11.26 -17.79 5.45
N PHE A 149 10.64 -17.00 4.57
CA PHE A 149 11.31 -15.96 3.80
C PHE A 149 11.84 -14.86 4.72
N ILE A 150 11.00 -14.24 5.54
CA ILE A 150 11.43 -13.14 6.43
C ILE A 150 12.36 -13.63 7.55
N GLY A 151 12.21 -14.88 7.99
CA GLY A 151 13.07 -15.50 9.00
C GLY A 151 13.23 -14.69 10.31
N SER A 152 14.25 -15.06 11.08
CA SER A 152 14.67 -14.30 12.27
C SER A 152 15.44 -13.04 11.90
N GLU A 153 15.48 -12.06 12.82
CA GLU A 153 16.15 -10.78 12.59
C GLU A 153 17.64 -10.97 12.23
N PRO A 154 18.13 -10.35 11.14
CA PRO A 154 19.55 -10.41 10.83
C PRO A 154 20.34 -9.69 11.94
N PRO A 155 21.53 -10.21 12.32
CA PRO A 155 22.41 -9.52 13.26
C PRO A 155 22.66 -8.08 12.80
N ALA A 156 22.83 -7.14 13.74
CA ALA A 156 23.04 -5.72 13.41
C ALA A 156 24.19 -5.48 12.41
N ALA A 157 25.24 -6.31 12.45
CA ALA A 157 26.38 -6.26 11.53
C ALA A 157 26.04 -6.64 10.07
N ASN A 158 24.89 -7.30 9.85
CA ASN A 158 24.39 -7.71 8.53
C ASN A 158 23.24 -6.82 8.05
N ARG A 159 22.91 -5.74 8.77
CA ARG A 159 21.93 -4.76 8.27
C ARG A 159 22.52 -4.06 7.05
N LEU A 160 21.74 -4.05 5.98
CA LEU A 160 22.14 -3.43 4.73
C LEU A 160 22.23 -1.92 4.94
N ALA A 161 23.36 -1.34 4.56
CA ALA A 161 23.44 0.12 4.44
C ALA A 161 22.45 0.55 3.34
N PRO A 162 21.71 1.67 3.52
CA PRO A 162 20.93 2.25 2.45
C PRO A 162 21.78 2.44 1.20
N GLN A 163 21.31 1.97 0.05
CA GLN A 163 21.97 2.15 -1.24
C GLN A 163 21.11 3.04 -2.14
N GLY A 164 21.78 3.87 -2.92
CA GLY A 164 21.12 4.75 -3.90
C GLY A 164 20.90 6.19 -3.43
N ILE A 165 20.20 6.95 -4.27
CA ILE A 165 19.89 8.37 -4.11
C ILE A 165 18.39 8.63 -4.33
N ASP A 166 17.93 9.85 -4.04
CA ASP A 166 16.51 10.22 -4.11
C ASP A 166 15.93 10.22 -5.54
N ILE A 167 16.77 10.35 -6.57
CA ILE A 167 16.35 10.28 -7.97
C ILE A 167 16.37 8.85 -8.55
N ASP A 168 16.72 7.85 -7.75
CA ASP A 168 16.57 6.45 -8.17
C ASP A 168 15.08 6.08 -8.25
N LEU A 169 14.78 5.12 -9.13
CA LEU A 169 13.43 4.58 -9.27
C LEU A 169 13.02 3.88 -7.96
N ALA A 170 11.80 4.15 -7.48
CA ALA A 170 11.29 3.61 -6.23
C ALA A 170 10.05 2.72 -6.44
N MET A 171 9.14 3.16 -7.32
CA MET A 171 7.93 2.40 -7.62
C MET A 171 7.54 2.47 -9.09
N LEU A 172 6.82 1.44 -9.51
CA LEU A 172 6.03 1.42 -10.73
C LEU A 172 4.55 1.35 -10.37
N VAL A 173 3.73 2.19 -10.99
CA VAL A 173 2.27 2.10 -10.90
C VAL A 173 1.72 1.76 -12.27
N TYR A 174 1.16 0.56 -12.41
CA TYR A 174 0.60 0.11 -13.68
C TYR A 174 -0.82 0.65 -13.90
N THR A 175 -1.03 1.31 -15.02
CA THR A 175 -2.34 1.84 -15.44
C THR A 175 -2.77 1.26 -16.78
N SER A 176 -4.05 1.35 -17.11
CA SER A 176 -4.56 0.91 -18.42
C SER A 176 -3.93 1.72 -19.55
N GLY A 177 -3.24 1.07 -20.48
CA GLY A 177 -2.74 1.70 -21.69
C GLY A 177 -3.78 1.74 -22.81
N SER A 178 -3.70 2.76 -23.67
CA SER A 178 -4.57 2.92 -24.84
C SER A 178 -4.40 1.79 -25.88
N THR A 179 -3.28 1.08 -25.84
CA THR A 179 -2.94 -0.05 -26.73
C THR A 179 -3.45 -1.40 -26.22
N GLY A 180 -4.19 -1.44 -25.11
CA GLY A 180 -4.74 -2.66 -24.49
C GLY A 180 -3.79 -3.38 -23.52
N ASN A 181 -2.53 -2.96 -23.47
CA ASN A 181 -1.55 -3.42 -22.49
C ASN A 181 -1.31 -2.35 -21.41
N PRO A 182 -1.17 -2.75 -20.13
CA PRO A 182 -0.84 -1.83 -19.05
C PRO A 182 0.49 -1.08 -19.28
N LYS A 183 0.59 0.16 -18.79
CA LYS A 183 1.84 0.94 -18.81
C LYS A 183 2.32 1.18 -17.38
N GLY A 184 3.61 0.98 -17.12
CA GLY A 184 4.22 1.21 -15.81
C GLY A 184 4.66 2.67 -15.68
N VAL A 185 3.95 3.46 -14.87
CA VAL A 185 4.37 4.82 -14.53
C VAL A 185 5.55 4.75 -13.56
N MET A 186 6.68 5.31 -13.95
CA MET A 186 7.94 5.29 -13.18
C MET A 186 8.00 6.46 -12.22
N MET A 187 8.20 6.17 -10.93
CA MET A 187 8.28 7.20 -9.90
C MET A 187 9.54 7.02 -9.06
N THR A 188 10.35 8.08 -8.99
CA THR A 188 11.54 8.12 -8.14
C THR A 188 11.18 8.35 -6.67
N HIS A 189 12.09 8.11 -5.72
CA HIS A 189 11.86 8.46 -4.32
C HIS A 189 11.51 9.95 -4.16
N LYS A 190 12.16 10.82 -4.94
CA LYS A 190 11.91 12.27 -4.98
C LYS A 190 10.52 12.61 -5.48
N ASN A 191 9.99 11.88 -6.47
CA ASN A 191 8.59 12.06 -6.90
C ASN A 191 7.62 11.71 -5.78
N ILE A 192 7.84 10.57 -5.11
CA ILE A 192 6.99 10.13 -3.99
C ILE A 192 7.04 11.16 -2.85
N GLU A 193 8.24 11.60 -2.47
CA GLU A 193 8.44 12.58 -1.40
C GLU A 193 7.76 13.92 -1.70
N HIS A 194 7.88 14.39 -2.95
CA HIS A 194 7.25 15.63 -3.37
C HIS A 194 5.72 15.53 -3.33
N ALA A 195 5.14 14.48 -3.91
CA ALA A 195 3.71 14.26 -3.93
C ALA A 195 3.15 14.07 -2.51
N ALA A 196 3.78 13.21 -1.69
CA ALA A 196 3.36 12.98 -0.32
C ALA A 196 3.38 14.29 0.50
N THR A 197 4.43 15.10 0.38
CA THR A 197 4.54 16.40 1.07
C THR A 197 3.47 17.38 0.58
N SER A 198 3.22 17.45 -0.73
CA SER A 198 2.21 18.32 -1.31
C SER A 198 0.81 17.97 -0.79
N ILE A 199 0.45 16.68 -0.81
CA ILE A 199 -0.85 16.21 -0.36
C ILE A 199 -1.02 16.40 1.15
N THR A 200 -0.05 15.99 1.99
CA THR A 200 -0.17 16.15 3.45
C THR A 200 -0.25 17.62 3.87
N THR A 201 0.46 18.51 3.17
CA THR A 201 0.37 19.96 3.39
C THR A 201 -1.03 20.49 3.03
N TYR A 202 -1.56 20.09 1.87
CA TYR A 202 -2.89 20.50 1.41
C TYR A 202 -4.00 20.01 2.35
N LEU A 203 -3.91 18.76 2.81
CA LEU A 203 -4.86 18.16 3.74
C LEU A 203 -4.67 18.63 5.19
N GLN A 204 -3.59 19.35 5.50
CA GLN A 204 -3.21 19.74 6.85
C GLN A 204 -3.10 18.51 7.79
N SER A 205 -2.52 17.43 7.26
CA SER A 205 -2.35 16.16 7.98
C SER A 205 -1.52 16.35 9.24
N GLN A 206 -1.86 15.58 10.27
CA GLN A 206 -1.25 15.62 11.59
C GLN A 206 -0.70 14.24 11.96
N GLU A 207 0.27 14.20 12.87
CA GLU A 207 0.89 12.95 13.31
C GLU A 207 -0.07 12.06 14.12
N ASP A 208 -1.11 12.63 14.71
CA ASP A 208 -2.17 11.93 15.45
C ASP A 208 -3.38 11.56 14.56
N ASP A 209 -3.28 11.77 13.24
CA ASP A 209 -4.34 11.34 12.32
C ASP A 209 -4.49 9.80 12.32
N VAL A 210 -5.74 9.37 12.20
CA VAL A 210 -6.11 7.98 11.92
C VAL A 210 -6.88 7.96 10.61
N VAL A 211 -6.30 7.34 9.58
CA VAL A 211 -6.86 7.32 8.21
C VAL A 211 -7.48 5.96 7.93
N LEU A 212 -8.78 5.93 7.62
CA LEU A 212 -9.46 4.70 7.20
C LEU A 212 -9.44 4.56 5.68
N SER A 213 -8.62 3.65 5.17
CA SER A 213 -8.52 3.37 3.74
C SER A 213 -9.09 1.99 3.40
N VAL A 214 -10.06 1.99 2.48
CA VAL A 214 -10.59 0.82 1.78
C VAL A 214 -10.16 0.80 0.32
N LEU A 215 -9.26 1.71 -0.05
CA LEU A 215 -8.79 1.90 -1.41
C LEU A 215 -7.67 0.89 -1.69
N PRO A 216 -7.66 0.21 -2.85
CA PRO A 216 -6.61 -0.75 -3.16
C PRO A 216 -5.24 -0.07 -3.22
N LEU A 217 -4.24 -0.65 -2.57
CA LEU A 217 -2.85 -0.16 -2.64
C LEU A 217 -2.22 -0.31 -4.04
N ALA A 218 -2.87 -1.05 -4.95
CA ALA A 218 -2.47 -1.16 -6.35
C ALA A 218 -2.76 0.11 -7.17
N PHE A 219 -3.58 1.03 -6.64
CA PHE A 219 -3.82 2.34 -7.25
C PHE A 219 -3.15 3.41 -6.41
N ASP A 220 -2.57 4.40 -7.09
CA ASP A 220 -1.85 5.52 -6.48
C ASP A 220 -2.60 6.15 -5.30
N TYR A 221 -3.88 6.46 -5.44
CA TYR A 221 -4.66 7.11 -4.39
C TYR A 221 -4.73 6.28 -3.10
N GLY A 222 -4.91 4.96 -3.22
CA GLY A 222 -4.88 4.06 -2.08
C GLY A 222 -3.48 3.91 -1.51
N LEU A 223 -2.48 3.74 -2.39
CA LEU A 223 -1.07 3.62 -2.02
C LEU A 223 -0.57 4.83 -1.22
N TYR A 224 -0.91 6.04 -1.65
CA TYR A 224 -0.51 7.26 -0.95
C TYR A 224 -1.09 7.36 0.46
N GLN A 225 -2.20 6.69 0.79
CA GLN A 225 -2.68 6.66 2.18
C GLN A 225 -1.66 5.97 3.09
N LEU A 226 -1.05 4.88 2.64
CA LEU A 226 0.03 4.21 3.36
C LEU A 226 1.29 5.06 3.43
N LEU A 227 1.75 5.58 2.29
CA LEU A 227 2.98 6.36 2.20
C LEU A 227 2.92 7.62 3.06
N MET A 228 1.80 8.34 3.01
CA MET A 228 1.58 9.54 3.83
C MET A 228 1.44 9.22 5.31
N CYS A 229 0.74 8.15 5.69
CA CYS A 229 0.65 7.78 7.10
C CYS A 229 2.04 7.51 7.69
N VAL A 230 2.86 6.71 6.99
CA VAL A 230 4.23 6.40 7.41
C VAL A 230 5.10 7.66 7.50
N LYS A 231 5.00 8.56 6.50
CA LYS A 231 5.69 9.86 6.51
C LYS A 231 5.34 10.71 7.74
N MET A 232 4.07 10.72 8.13
CA MET A 232 3.58 11.55 9.23
C MET A 232 3.72 10.89 10.60
N GLY A 233 3.94 9.57 10.67
CA GLY A 233 3.81 8.80 11.91
C GLY A 233 2.35 8.58 12.34
N ALA A 234 1.40 8.74 11.41
CA ALA A 234 -0.04 8.56 11.61
C ALA A 234 -0.44 7.08 11.54
N THR A 235 -1.68 6.74 11.89
CA THR A 235 -2.20 5.36 11.83
C THR A 235 -3.04 5.14 10.58
N LEU A 236 -2.75 4.08 9.83
CA LEU A 236 -3.60 3.63 8.72
C LEU A 236 -4.49 2.46 9.17
N VAL A 237 -5.80 2.65 9.17
CA VAL A 237 -6.76 1.53 9.24
C VAL A 237 -7.00 1.04 7.82
N LEU A 238 -6.47 -0.13 7.50
CA LEU A 238 -6.41 -0.69 6.16
C LEU A 238 -7.39 -1.86 6.01
N GLU A 239 -8.45 -1.59 5.26
CA GLU A 239 -9.53 -2.53 4.97
C GLU A 239 -9.49 -3.00 3.51
N LYS A 240 -10.02 -4.20 3.26
CA LYS A 240 -9.97 -4.83 1.93
C LYS A 240 -10.95 -4.24 0.94
N SER A 241 -12.13 -3.83 1.39
CA SER A 241 -13.22 -3.45 0.50
C SER A 241 -14.30 -2.62 1.21
N PHE A 242 -14.94 -1.74 0.45
CA PHE A 242 -16.14 -1.01 0.87
C PHE A 242 -17.46 -1.69 0.45
N ALA A 243 -17.43 -2.96 0.02
CA ALA A 243 -18.62 -3.67 -0.45
C ALA A 243 -19.75 -3.76 0.61
N PHE A 244 -19.39 -3.69 1.89
CA PHE A 244 -20.33 -3.72 3.01
C PHE A 244 -20.13 -2.49 3.91
N PRO A 245 -20.67 -1.30 3.55
CA PRO A 245 -20.51 -0.06 4.31
C PRO A 245 -20.86 -0.18 5.80
N GLN A 246 -21.84 -1.02 6.14
CA GLN A 246 -22.28 -1.30 7.51
C GLN A 246 -21.20 -1.97 8.39
N LYS A 247 -20.17 -2.59 7.80
CA LYS A 247 -19.01 -3.12 8.52
C LYS A 247 -17.89 -2.09 8.64
N ILE A 248 -17.80 -1.15 7.69
CA ILE A 248 -16.72 -0.16 7.60
C ILE A 248 -17.03 1.10 8.40
N LEU A 249 -18.23 1.66 8.27
CA LEU A 249 -18.60 2.91 8.95
C LEU A 249 -18.51 2.84 10.48
N PRO A 250 -18.82 1.72 11.16
CA PRO A 250 -18.56 1.59 12.59
C PRO A 250 -17.09 1.78 12.99
N LEU A 251 -16.14 1.49 12.08
CA LEU A 251 -14.71 1.71 12.33
C LEU A 251 -14.37 3.19 12.50
N LEU A 252 -15.16 4.10 11.93
CA LEU A 252 -14.97 5.53 12.11
C LEU A 252 -14.97 5.93 13.60
N VAL A 253 -15.80 5.24 14.40
CA VAL A 253 -15.86 5.45 15.86
C VAL A 253 -14.86 4.58 16.58
N SER A 254 -14.82 3.28 16.30
CA SER A 254 -13.99 2.35 17.10
C SER A 254 -12.50 2.63 16.95
N GLU A 255 -12.07 3.11 15.79
CA GLU A 255 -10.67 3.47 15.51
C GLU A 255 -10.39 4.97 15.66
N LYS A 256 -11.40 5.78 16.01
CA LYS A 256 -11.28 7.24 16.13
C LYS A 256 -10.73 7.90 14.84
N VAL A 257 -11.31 7.53 13.71
CA VAL A 257 -10.87 7.97 12.38
C VAL A 257 -10.99 9.49 12.23
N THR A 258 -9.92 10.12 11.78
CA THR A 258 -9.87 11.55 11.46
C THR A 258 -9.91 11.82 9.96
N GLY A 259 -9.36 10.92 9.15
CA GLY A 259 -9.31 11.04 7.69
C GLY A 259 -10.03 9.90 6.99
N PHE A 260 -10.95 10.21 6.07
CA PHE A 260 -11.66 9.20 5.32
C PHE A 260 -11.62 9.46 3.80
N PRO A 261 -10.65 8.88 3.09
CA PRO A 261 -10.55 8.99 1.63
C PRO A 261 -11.65 8.19 0.92
N LEU A 262 -12.37 8.87 0.04
CA LEU A 262 -13.49 8.34 -0.74
C LEU A 262 -13.19 8.39 -2.24
N VAL A 263 -13.90 7.55 -2.99
CA VAL A 263 -14.14 7.72 -4.44
C VAL A 263 -15.64 7.92 -4.69
N PRO A 264 -16.06 8.43 -5.86
CA PRO A 264 -17.47 8.77 -6.09
C PRO A 264 -18.46 7.63 -5.88
N THR A 265 -18.06 6.39 -6.16
CA THR A 265 -18.89 5.19 -5.93
C THR A 265 -19.14 4.94 -4.45
N MET A 266 -18.13 5.15 -3.59
CA MET A 266 -18.28 5.06 -2.13
C MET A 266 -19.18 6.18 -1.60
N ALA A 267 -18.96 7.41 -2.07
CA ALA A 267 -19.79 8.55 -1.70
C ALA A 267 -21.26 8.30 -2.07
N ALA A 268 -21.53 7.76 -3.27
CA ALA A 268 -22.88 7.40 -3.72
C ALA A 268 -23.56 6.38 -2.79
N LEU A 269 -22.82 5.37 -2.30
CA LEU A 269 -23.34 4.41 -1.32
C LEU A 269 -23.63 5.08 0.03
N ILE A 270 -22.71 5.91 0.53
CA ILE A 270 -22.86 6.59 1.82
C ILE A 270 -24.10 7.49 1.83
N VAL A 271 -24.28 8.33 0.81
CA VAL A 271 -25.40 9.29 0.76
C VAL A 271 -26.78 8.64 0.56
N GLN A 272 -26.82 7.32 0.32
CA GLN A 272 -28.04 6.53 0.23
C GLN A 272 -28.38 5.77 1.53
N ILE A 273 -27.52 5.83 2.55
CA ILE A 273 -27.76 5.16 3.84
C ILE A 273 -28.89 5.86 4.58
N LYS A 274 -30.02 5.17 4.75
CA LYS A 274 -31.21 5.72 5.42
C LYS A 274 -31.03 5.94 6.92
N ASN A 275 -30.32 5.03 7.59
CA ASN A 275 -30.11 5.04 9.04
C ASN A 275 -28.64 5.33 9.37
N PHE A 276 -28.11 6.44 8.83
CA PHE A 276 -26.75 6.86 9.13
C PHE A 276 -26.64 7.21 10.61
N ASN A 277 -25.67 6.63 11.31
CA ASN A 277 -25.42 6.96 12.72
C ASN A 277 -24.53 8.23 12.80
N PRO A 278 -25.02 9.36 13.33
CA PRO A 278 -24.25 10.60 13.42
C PRO A 278 -22.96 10.47 14.23
N GLU A 279 -22.85 9.49 15.14
CA GLU A 279 -21.62 9.23 15.89
C GLU A 279 -20.45 8.89 14.95
N TRP A 280 -20.71 8.26 13.80
CA TRP A 280 -19.68 7.94 12.81
C TRP A 280 -18.96 9.17 12.25
N ALA A 281 -19.61 10.33 12.24
CA ALA A 281 -19.04 11.54 11.68
C ALA A 281 -18.23 12.38 12.68
N LYS A 282 -18.41 12.20 13.99
CA LYS A 282 -17.88 13.12 15.01
C LYS A 282 -16.36 13.21 15.05
N GLY A 283 -15.67 12.09 14.80
CA GLY A 283 -14.20 12.05 14.80
C GLY A 283 -13.57 12.51 13.47
N VAL A 284 -14.35 12.52 12.39
CA VAL A 284 -13.84 12.72 11.03
C VAL A 284 -13.62 14.21 10.78
N ARG A 285 -12.35 14.57 10.61
CA ARG A 285 -11.89 15.94 10.32
C ARG A 285 -11.87 16.25 8.83
N TYR A 286 -11.62 15.24 7.99
CA TYR A 286 -11.60 15.44 6.55
C TYR A 286 -12.08 14.23 5.77
N LEU A 287 -12.74 14.53 4.65
CA LEU A 287 -13.04 13.60 3.57
C LEU A 287 -12.21 14.03 2.35
N THR A 288 -11.66 13.08 1.62
CA THR A 288 -11.02 13.37 0.33
C THR A 288 -11.74 12.66 -0.81
N ASN A 289 -11.75 13.24 -2.00
CA ASN A 289 -12.27 12.61 -3.21
C ASN A 289 -11.30 12.79 -4.38
N THR A 290 -11.06 11.74 -5.15
CA THR A 290 -10.34 11.79 -6.44
C THR A 290 -10.92 10.77 -7.43
N ALA A 291 -10.20 10.46 -8.51
CA ALA A 291 -10.53 9.56 -9.61
C ALA A 291 -11.64 10.06 -10.55
N ALA A 292 -12.69 10.67 -10.02
CA ALA A 292 -13.70 11.35 -10.84
C ALA A 292 -14.39 12.48 -10.07
N ALA A 293 -15.08 13.35 -10.81
CA ALA A 293 -15.85 14.43 -10.25
C ALA A 293 -16.96 13.90 -9.33
N LEU A 294 -17.06 14.46 -8.14
CA LEU A 294 -18.14 14.16 -7.21
C LEU A 294 -19.35 15.05 -7.54
N PRO A 295 -20.57 14.50 -7.72
CA PRO A 295 -21.75 15.31 -8.02
C PRO A 295 -22.02 16.33 -6.90
N PRO A 296 -22.41 17.59 -7.22
CA PRO A 296 -22.73 18.60 -6.21
C PRO A 296 -23.76 18.14 -5.18
N ALA A 297 -24.76 17.36 -5.60
CA ALA A 297 -25.76 16.79 -4.68
C ALA A 297 -25.16 15.78 -3.67
N HIS A 298 -24.10 15.07 -4.04
CA HIS A 298 -23.38 14.19 -3.11
C HIS A 298 -22.52 15.00 -2.14
N ILE A 299 -21.89 16.07 -2.62
CA ILE A 299 -21.10 16.99 -1.77
C ILE A 299 -21.99 17.57 -0.66
N LEU A 300 -23.15 18.14 -1.02
CA LEU A 300 -24.08 18.74 -0.06
C LEU A 300 -24.54 17.71 0.99
N LYS A 301 -24.93 16.51 0.56
CA LYS A 301 -25.32 15.44 1.49
C LYS A 301 -24.17 14.99 2.39
N LEU A 302 -22.94 14.90 1.88
CA LEU A 302 -21.79 14.57 2.71
C LEU A 302 -21.48 15.67 3.73
N GLN A 303 -21.67 16.95 3.38
CA GLN A 303 -21.54 18.05 4.34
C GLN A 303 -22.59 17.95 5.46
N ASP A 304 -23.83 17.60 5.12
CA ASP A 304 -24.89 17.37 6.12
C ASP A 304 -24.59 16.16 7.02
N MET A 305 -24.08 15.07 6.44
CA MET A 305 -23.76 13.83 7.16
C MET A 305 -22.47 13.94 7.98
N PHE A 306 -21.49 14.71 7.52
CA PHE A 306 -20.19 14.92 8.16
C PHE A 306 -19.93 16.41 8.45
N PRO A 307 -20.71 17.04 9.34
CA PRO A 307 -20.71 18.50 9.50
C PRO A 307 -19.40 19.08 10.04
N GLN A 308 -18.54 18.25 10.64
CA GLN A 308 -17.22 18.67 11.13
C GLN A 308 -16.10 18.43 10.10
N ALA A 309 -16.36 17.62 9.07
CA ALA A 309 -15.35 17.23 8.11
C ALA A 309 -15.22 18.27 7.00
N ARG A 310 -13.99 18.68 6.70
CA ARG A 310 -13.69 19.39 5.46
C ARG A 310 -13.64 18.42 4.30
N ILE A 311 -14.32 18.74 3.21
CA ILE A 311 -14.27 17.93 1.98
C ILE A 311 -13.22 18.52 1.04
N TYR A 312 -12.17 17.76 0.79
CA TYR A 312 -11.10 18.10 -0.13
C TYR A 312 -11.34 17.41 -1.48
N SER A 313 -11.50 18.21 -2.54
CA SER A 313 -11.51 17.68 -3.90
C SER A 313 -10.09 17.64 -4.42
N MET A 314 -9.62 16.46 -4.78
CA MET A 314 -8.30 16.23 -5.32
C MET A 314 -8.43 15.80 -6.78
N TYR A 315 -7.44 16.17 -7.58
CA TYR A 315 -7.32 15.77 -8.97
C TYR A 315 -5.85 15.52 -9.28
N GLY A 316 -5.58 14.48 -10.04
CA GLY A 316 -4.25 14.11 -10.49
C GLY A 316 -4.35 12.91 -11.43
N MET A 317 -3.37 12.77 -12.30
CA MET A 317 -3.11 11.54 -13.04
C MET A 317 -1.94 10.83 -12.38
N THR A 318 -1.86 9.51 -12.50
CA THR A 318 -0.76 8.73 -11.94
C THR A 318 0.61 9.21 -12.44
N GLU A 319 0.67 9.77 -13.65
CA GLU A 319 1.86 10.32 -14.30
C GLU A 319 2.32 11.69 -13.77
N SER A 320 1.58 12.32 -12.84
CA SER A 320 1.82 13.70 -12.37
C SER A 320 2.48 13.78 -11.00
#